data_AF-A0A3C1BPY0-F1
#
_entry.id   AF-A0A3C1BPY0-F1
#
_cell.length_a   1.000
_cell.length_b   1.000
_cell.length_c   1.000
_cell.angle_alpha   90.00
_cell.angle_beta   90.00
_cell.angle_gamma   90.00
#
_symmetry.space_group_name_H-M   'P 1'
#
loop_
_entity.id
_entity.type
_entity.pdbx_description
1 polymer ?
#
loop_
_entity_poly.entity_id
_entity_poly.type
_entity_poly.pdbx_seq_one_letter_code
_entity_poly.pdbx_strand_id
1 'polypeptide(L)'
;PDGELAAYARDFAARTKLVDWAAHARPEHGFERSPQALIELAPIIDMLKELDHEIVVNSMRFKWRGVRAAFVQRLDGDTLVARAGLNMAKEGGAQNS
;
A
#
# COMPACT_ATOMS: atom_id res chain seq x y z
N PRO A 1 6.66 -7.86 -25.00
CA PRO A 1 6.59 -8.16 -23.55
C PRO A 1 7.37 -7.14 -22.70
N ASP A 2 8.69 -7.03 -22.87
CA ASP A 2 9.54 -6.23 -21.95
C ASP A 2 9.40 -4.71 -22.15
N GLY A 3 9.28 -4.26 -23.41
CA GLY A 3 9.06 -2.84 -23.71
C GLY A 3 7.72 -2.31 -23.18
N GLU A 4 6.71 -3.18 -23.15
CA GLU A 4 5.37 -2.87 -22.64
C GLU A 4 5.37 -2.78 -21.11
N LEU A 5 6.03 -3.73 -20.43
CA LEU A 5 6.21 -3.69 -18.99
C LEU A 5 6.98 -2.45 -18.53
N ALA A 6 8.02 -2.06 -19.28
CA ALA A 6 8.77 -0.84 -19.01
C ALA A 6 7.91 0.42 -19.23
N ALA A 7 6.98 0.41 -20.18
CA ALA A 7 6.03 1.50 -20.37
C ALA A 7 5.05 1.60 -19.19
N TYR A 8 4.47 0.48 -18.75
CA TYR A 8 3.59 0.44 -17.57
C TYR A 8 4.30 0.90 -16.29
N ALA A 9 5.57 0.52 -16.11
CA ALA A 9 6.36 0.94 -14.95
C ALA A 9 6.59 2.47 -14.94
N ARG A 10 6.94 3.07 -16.09
CA ARG A 10 7.11 4.53 -16.22
C ARG A 10 5.81 5.28 -15.99
N ASP A 11 4.73 4.79 -16.58
CA ASP A 11 3.39 5.37 -16.45
C ASP A 11 2.90 5.28 -14.99
N PHE A 12 3.11 4.15 -14.31
CA PHE A 12 2.87 4.02 -12.89
C PHE A 12 3.69 5.03 -12.06
N ALA A 13 4.99 5.14 -12.33
CA ALA A 13 5.86 6.10 -11.64
C ALA A 13 5.49 7.57 -11.90
N ALA A 14 4.90 7.89 -13.05
CA ALA A 14 4.39 9.22 -13.34
C ALA A 14 3.11 9.50 -12.54
N ARG A 15 2.16 8.55 -12.52
CA ARG A 15 0.93 8.68 -11.74
C ARG A 15 1.19 8.82 -10.25
N THR A 16 2.11 8.05 -9.68
CA THR A 16 2.42 8.11 -8.23
C THR A 16 2.90 9.48 -7.77
N LYS A 17 3.50 10.29 -8.66
CA LYS A 17 3.90 11.67 -8.35
C LYS A 17 2.72 12.64 -8.30
N LEU A 18 1.64 12.33 -9.00
CA LEU A 18 0.43 13.17 -9.11
C LEU A 18 -0.66 12.78 -8.10
N VAL A 19 -0.47 11.66 -7.41
CA VAL A 19 -1.42 11.20 -6.38
C VAL A 19 -1.30 12.07 -5.15
N ASP A 20 -2.43 12.65 -4.72
CA ASP A 20 -2.57 13.21 -3.39
C ASP A 20 -2.61 12.05 -2.38
N TRP A 21 -1.43 11.71 -1.86
CA TRP A 21 -1.25 10.64 -0.90
C TRP A 21 -1.91 10.94 0.45
N ALA A 22 -2.05 12.21 0.83
CA ALA A 22 -2.72 12.57 2.07
C ALA A 22 -4.24 12.34 1.95
N ALA A 23 -4.84 12.67 0.81
CA ALA A 23 -6.23 12.33 0.52
C ALA A 23 -6.46 10.81 0.43
N HIS A 24 -5.56 10.06 -0.21
CA HIS A 24 -5.66 8.60 -0.36
C HIS A 24 -5.26 7.81 0.90
N ALA A 25 -4.51 8.42 1.81
CA ALA A 25 -4.23 7.88 3.14
C ALA A 25 -5.48 7.86 4.02
N ARG A 26 -6.55 8.59 3.64
CA ARG A 26 -7.80 8.57 4.39
C ARG A 26 -8.31 7.13 4.45
N PRO A 27 -8.77 6.66 5.63
CA PRO A 27 -9.06 5.26 5.90
C PRO A 27 -10.10 4.60 4.99
N GLU A 28 -10.80 5.38 4.18
CA GLU A 28 -12.06 4.99 3.54
C GLU A 28 -11.90 4.60 2.07
N HIS A 29 -10.81 4.96 1.38
CA HIS A 29 -10.71 4.79 -0.07
C HIS A 29 -9.47 3.99 -0.56
N GLY A 30 -8.43 3.86 0.25
CA GLY A 30 -7.24 3.09 -0.12
C GLY A 30 -7.52 1.59 -0.22
N PHE A 31 -7.27 1.00 -1.41
CA PHE A 31 -7.39 -0.44 -1.70
C PHE A 31 -8.82 -1.01 -1.68
N GLU A 32 -9.84 -0.17 -1.87
CA GLU A 32 -11.24 -0.58 -1.85
C GLU A 32 -11.59 -1.63 -2.93
N ARG A 33 -10.94 -1.56 -4.10
CA ARG A 33 -11.16 -2.53 -5.19
C ARG A 33 -10.40 -3.85 -5.03
N SER A 34 -9.42 -3.90 -4.14
CA SER A 34 -8.54 -5.07 -3.97
C SER A 34 -9.27 -6.36 -3.53
N PRO A 35 -10.28 -6.33 -2.64
CA PRO A 35 -11.04 -7.53 -2.30
C PRO A 35 -11.79 -8.10 -3.51
N GLN A 36 -12.43 -7.24 -4.29
CA GLN A 36 -13.19 -7.67 -5.47
C GLN A 36 -12.26 -8.24 -6.55
N ALA A 37 -11.14 -7.56 -6.82
CA ALA A 37 -10.15 -8.01 -7.78
C ALA A 37 -9.55 -9.38 -7.40
N LEU A 38 -9.35 -9.65 -6.10
CA LEU A 38 -8.85 -10.95 -5.64
C LEU A 38 -9.83 -12.08 -5.99
N ILE A 39 -11.12 -11.84 -5.86
CA ILE A 39 -12.16 -12.82 -6.20
C ILE A 39 -12.24 -13.02 -7.71
N GLU A 40 -12.33 -11.92 -8.47
CA GLU A 40 -12.45 -11.95 -9.93
C GLU A 40 -11.28 -12.68 -10.61
N LEU A 41 -10.06 -12.41 -10.14
CA LEU A 41 -8.83 -12.92 -10.74
C LEU A 41 -8.38 -14.27 -10.16
N ALA A 42 -9.06 -14.80 -9.14
CA ALA A 42 -8.70 -16.10 -8.57
C ALA A 42 -8.85 -17.22 -9.61
N PRO A 43 -7.83 -18.07 -9.83
CA PRO A 43 -7.87 -19.13 -10.84
C PRO A 43 -8.59 -20.39 -10.31
N ILE A 44 -9.83 -20.22 -9.84
CA ILE A 44 -10.71 -21.29 -9.35
C ILE A 44 -12.09 -21.17 -10.01
N ILE A 45 -12.91 -22.22 -9.94
CA ILE A 45 -14.26 -22.19 -10.53
C ILE A 45 -15.17 -21.21 -9.79
N ASP A 46 -16.05 -20.52 -10.53
CA ASP A 46 -16.82 -19.39 -10.00
C ASP A 46 -17.78 -19.79 -8.86
N MET A 47 -18.35 -21.00 -8.93
CA MET A 47 -19.19 -21.53 -7.85
C MET A 47 -18.43 -21.58 -6.51
N LEU A 48 -17.14 -21.91 -6.50
CA LEU A 48 -16.36 -21.93 -5.25
C LEU A 48 -16.02 -20.51 -4.78
N LYS A 49 -15.83 -19.55 -5.70
CA LYS A 49 -15.62 -18.13 -5.35
C LYS A 49 -16.83 -17.55 -4.63
N GLU A 50 -18.04 -17.92 -5.05
CA GLU A 50 -19.29 -17.46 -4.43
C GLU A 50 -19.42 -17.94 -2.98
N LEU A 51 -19.04 -19.19 -2.69
CA LEU A 51 -19.09 -19.76 -1.34
C LEU A 51 -18.21 -18.99 -0.35
N ASP A 52 -17.03 -18.56 -0.79
CA ASP A 52 -16.03 -17.87 0.06
C ASP A 52 -16.08 -16.34 -0.06
N HIS A 53 -16.99 -15.78 -0.87
CA HIS A 53 -16.98 -14.37 -1.26
C HIS A 53 -16.94 -13.43 -0.06
N GLU A 54 -17.88 -13.56 0.88
CA GLU A 54 -17.96 -12.68 2.04
C GLU A 54 -16.75 -12.81 2.98
N ILE A 55 -16.25 -14.04 3.16
CA ILE A 55 -15.10 -14.33 4.02
C ILE A 55 -13.85 -13.65 3.45
N VAL A 56 -13.60 -13.80 2.15
CA VAL A 56 -12.46 -13.19 1.45
C VAL A 56 -12.57 -11.67 1.48
N VAL A 57 -13.75 -11.11 1.19
CA VAL A 57 -13.97 -9.66 1.21
C VAL A 57 -13.68 -9.09 2.60
N ASN A 58 -14.25 -9.69 3.65
CA ASN A 58 -14.07 -9.21 5.01
C ASN A 58 -12.62 -9.33 5.47
N SER A 59 -11.96 -10.47 5.21
CA SER A 59 -10.55 -10.69 5.53
C SER A 59 -9.65 -9.64 4.88
N MET A 60 -9.85 -9.38 3.59
CA MET A 60 -9.08 -8.36 2.87
C MET A 60 -9.33 -6.95 3.39
N ARG A 61 -10.59 -6.60 3.71
CA ARG A 61 -10.91 -5.30 4.34
C ARG A 61 -10.19 -5.14 5.67
N PHE A 62 -10.17 -6.17 6.53
CA PHE A 62 -9.45 -6.15 7.80
C PHE A 62 -7.94 -6.01 7.62
N LYS A 63 -7.33 -6.76 6.69
CA LYS A 63 -5.90 -6.60 6.36
C LYS A 63 -5.57 -5.18 5.92
N TRP A 64 -6.37 -4.58 5.03
CA TRP A 64 -6.13 -3.22 4.57
C TRP A 64 -6.33 -2.17 5.66
N ARG A 65 -7.26 -2.37 6.60
CA ARG A 65 -7.38 -1.49 7.78
C ARG A 65 -6.07 -1.42 8.57
N GLY A 66 -5.43 -2.57 8.82
CA GLY A 66 -4.14 -2.62 9.51
C GLY A 66 -3.02 -1.90 8.75
N VAL A 67 -2.93 -2.14 7.43
CA VAL A 67 -1.94 -1.46 6.57
C VAL A 67 -2.14 0.05 6.56
N ARG A 68 -3.38 0.53 6.42
CA ARG A 68 -3.70 1.96 6.43
C ARG A 68 -3.37 2.61 7.77
N ALA A 69 -3.72 1.95 8.89
CA ALA A 69 -3.37 2.44 10.22
C ALA A 69 -1.85 2.57 10.40
N ALA A 70 -1.09 1.55 10.00
CA ALA A 70 0.38 1.60 10.04
C ALA A 70 0.97 2.68 9.11
N PHE A 71 0.33 2.93 7.97
CA PHE A 71 0.76 3.99 7.06
C PHE A 71 0.53 5.38 7.65
N VAL A 72 -0.65 5.65 8.19
CA VAL A 72 -0.97 6.91 8.87
C VAL A 72 0.00 7.16 10.03
N GLN A 73 0.28 6.14 10.85
CA GLN A 73 1.25 6.25 11.94
C GLN A 73 2.65 6.63 11.44
N ARG A 74 3.08 6.12 10.28
CA ARG A 74 4.40 6.47 9.71
C ARG A 74 4.45 7.88 9.13
N LEU A 75 3.31 8.42 8.72
CA LEU A 75 3.20 9.79 8.22
C LEU A 75 2.96 10.82 9.34
N ASP A 76 2.69 10.35 10.55
CA ASP A 76 2.55 11.22 11.72
C ASP A 76 3.81 12.05 11.95
N GLY A 77 3.64 13.34 12.21
CA GLY A 77 4.73 14.33 12.25
C GLY A 77 5.81 13.96 13.27
N ASP A 78 5.38 13.51 14.45
CA ASP A 78 6.29 13.10 15.52
C ASP A 78 7.09 11.85 15.12
N THR A 79 6.46 10.90 14.44
CA THR A 79 7.13 9.70 13.92
C THR A 79 8.14 10.04 12.84
N LEU A 80 7.84 10.99 11.95
CA LEU A 80 8.75 11.45 10.91
C LEU A 80 9.95 12.20 11.50
N VAL A 81 9.72 13.10 12.45
CA VAL A 81 10.78 13.84 13.15
C VAL A 81 11.70 12.90 13.93
N ALA A 82 11.13 11.96 14.70
CA ALA A 82 11.90 10.95 15.42
C ALA A 82 12.77 10.12 14.46
N ARG A 83 12.21 9.71 13.31
CA ARG A 83 12.95 8.91 12.31
C ARG A 83 14.04 9.70 11.60
N ALA A 84 13.80 10.98 11.29
CA ALA A 84 14.83 11.86 10.74
C ALA A 84 15.99 12.04 11.74
N GLY A 85 15.69 12.28 13.01
CA GLY A 85 16.70 12.38 14.08
C GLY A 85 17.53 11.10 14.24
N LEU A 86 16.89 9.92 14.19
CA LEU A 86 17.59 8.63 14.23
C LEU A 86 18.54 8.42 13.04
N ASN A 87 18.16 8.86 11.83
CA ASN A 87 19.01 8.74 10.65
C ASN A 87 20.22 9.68 10.73
N MET A 88 20.03 10.93 11.18
CA MET A 88 21.15 11.86 11.37
C MET A 88 22.15 11.37 12.42
N ALA A 89 21.67 10.74 13.50
CA ALA A 89 22.53 10.14 14.52
C ALA A 89 23.36 8.96 13.98
N LYS A 90 22.81 8.15 13.06
CA LYS A 90 23.54 7.05 12.41
C LYS A 90 24.61 7.55 11.44
N GLU A 91 24.32 8.60 10.68
CA GLU A 91 25.28 9.20 9.74
C GLU A 91 26.45 9.87 10.47
N GLY A 92 26.18 10.56 11.60
CA GLY A 92 27.22 11.14 12.44
C GLY A 92 28.11 10.10 13.14
N GLY A 93 27.58 8.92 13.47
CA GLY A 93 28.37 7.80 14.01
C GLY A 93 29.28 7.14 12.99
N ALA A 94 28.85 7.07 11.72
CA ALA A 94 29.63 6.48 10.62
C ALA A 94 30.78 7.37 10.13
N GLN A 95 30.72 8.69 10.35
CA GLN A 95 31.82 9.61 10.01
C GLN A 95 32.94 9.66 11.07
N ASN A 96 32.70 9.08 12.25
CA ASN A 96 33.61 9.11 13.40
C ASN A 96 34.24 7.75 13.72
N SER A 97 34.22 6.80 12.76
CA SER A 97 34.83 5.46 12.85
C SER A 97 35.81 5.23 11.69
#